data_AF-A0A072UEI1-F1
#
_entry.id   AF-A0A072UEI1-F1
#
_cell.length_a   1.000
_cell.length_b   1.000
_cell.length_c   1.000
_cell.angle_alpha   90.00
_cell.angle_beta   90.00
_cell.angle_gamma   90.00
#
_symmetry.space_group_name_H-M   'P 1'
#
loop_
_entity.id
_entity.type
_entity.pdbx_description
1 polymer ?
#
loop_
_entity_poly.entity_id
_entity_poly.type
_entity_poly.pdbx_seq_one_letter_code
_entity_poly.pdbx_strand_id
1 'polypeptide(L)'
;MSLSQKALSLCCSSLKLCHTTSYSTQKPPFMTPNIHMLNYPLLTSTTRCKLHRKLKPLSASLSVEPPLDLTEDNVRQALVDARGELGQIFDTSVGMTGVVELVELDGPYVTISLKGRFWHKRSTVLARLANYLKQRIPEILEVDIENEKQLDDSPANF
;
A
#
# COMPACT_ATOMS: atom_id res chain seq x y z
N MET A 1 -65.91 -31.55 -4.18
CA MET A 1 -65.06 -32.66 -3.68
C MET A 1 -64.00 -32.04 -2.77
N SER A 2 -64.38 -31.82 -1.50
CA SER A 2 -63.85 -32.53 -0.31
C SER A 2 -62.47 -31.97 0.10
N LEU A 3 -62.41 -31.09 1.12
CA LEU A 3 -62.05 -31.36 2.54
C LEU A 3 -60.59 -31.82 2.70
N SER A 4 -59.77 -31.42 3.67
CA SER A 4 -59.90 -30.68 4.94
C SER A 4 -58.46 -30.32 5.37
N GLN A 5 -58.16 -29.12 5.91
CA GLN A 5 -58.05 -28.81 7.36
C GLN A 5 -56.94 -29.61 8.10
N LYS A 6 -56.20 -29.12 9.11
CA LYS A 6 -56.02 -27.85 9.84
C LYS A 6 -55.19 -28.26 11.06
N ALA A 7 -54.16 -27.53 11.44
CA ALA A 7 -53.63 -27.59 12.81
C ALA A 7 -53.00 -26.23 13.16
N LEU A 8 -53.75 -25.50 13.97
CA LEU A 8 -53.35 -24.34 14.75
C LEU A 8 -52.82 -24.83 16.10
N SER A 9 -51.90 -24.08 16.74
CA SER A 9 -51.92 -23.72 18.17
C SER A 9 -50.50 -23.27 18.58
N LEU A 10 -50.21 -21.97 18.71
CA LEU A 10 -50.50 -21.03 19.82
C LEU A 10 -49.42 -20.96 20.91
N CYS A 11 -49.20 -19.71 21.34
CA CYS A 11 -48.54 -19.19 22.56
C CYS A 11 -47.08 -18.71 22.37
N CYS A 12 -46.81 -17.41 22.20
CA CYS A 12 -46.97 -16.22 23.08
C CYS A 12 -45.74 -15.96 23.98
N SER A 13 -44.97 -14.95 23.56
CA SER A 13 -44.37 -13.86 24.35
C SER A 13 -43.63 -14.15 25.65
N SER A 14 -42.33 -13.87 25.67
CA SER A 14 -41.74 -13.07 26.76
C SER A 14 -40.46 -12.36 26.33
N LEU A 15 -40.47 -11.06 26.60
CA LEU A 15 -39.38 -10.10 26.55
C LEU A 15 -38.09 -10.62 27.21
N LYS A 16 -36.93 -10.24 26.66
CA LYS A 16 -35.81 -9.71 27.45
C LYS A 16 -34.82 -8.97 26.56
N LEU A 17 -34.84 -7.65 26.73
CA LEU A 17 -33.78 -6.72 26.38
C LEU A 17 -32.65 -6.91 27.40
N CYS A 18 -31.45 -7.28 26.96
CA CYS A 18 -30.22 -7.03 27.70
C CYS A 18 -29.08 -6.77 26.72
N HIS A 19 -28.71 -5.48 26.64
CA HIS A 19 -27.42 -5.01 26.17
C HIS A 19 -26.34 -5.59 27.08
N THR A 20 -25.22 -6.06 26.55
CA THR A 20 -23.87 -5.82 27.09
C THR A 20 -22.81 -6.33 26.10
N THR A 21 -21.93 -5.41 25.75
CA THR A 21 -20.66 -5.55 25.04
C THR A 21 -19.76 -6.65 25.60
N SER A 22 -19.13 -7.44 24.74
CA SER A 22 -17.82 -8.05 25.07
C SER A 22 -16.97 -8.26 23.82
N TYR A 23 -16.01 -7.35 23.61
CA TYR A 23 -14.83 -7.59 22.79
C TYR A 23 -13.95 -8.63 23.50
N SER A 24 -13.61 -9.72 22.82
CA SER A 24 -12.59 -10.67 23.29
C SER A 24 -11.29 -10.43 22.53
N THR A 25 -10.44 -9.58 23.10
CA THR A 25 -9.02 -9.47 22.77
C THR A 25 -8.24 -10.43 23.65
N GLN A 26 -7.77 -11.54 23.12
CA GLN A 26 -6.76 -12.37 23.80
C GLN A 26 -5.37 -11.84 23.46
N LYS A 27 -4.75 -11.11 24.39
CA LYS A 27 -3.32 -10.78 24.40
C LYS A 27 -2.55 -11.94 25.03
N PRO A 28 -1.42 -12.40 24.46
CA PRO A 28 -0.55 -13.37 25.10
C PRO A 28 0.25 -12.73 26.25
N PRO A 29 0.43 -13.41 27.40
CA PRO A 29 1.19 -12.89 28.53
C PRO A 29 2.69 -12.91 28.24
N PHE A 30 3.31 -11.73 28.33
CA PHE A 30 4.76 -11.58 28.46
C PHE A 30 5.20 -12.13 29.83
N MET A 31 5.87 -13.28 29.82
CA MET A 31 6.56 -13.83 30.99
C MET A 31 8.01 -13.32 31.00
N THR A 32 8.34 -12.49 31.97
CA THR A 32 9.71 -12.09 32.31
C THR A 32 10.43 -13.24 33.03
N PRO A 33 11.62 -13.67 32.58
CA PRO A 33 12.48 -14.51 33.40
C PRO A 33 13.28 -13.67 34.39
N ASN A 34 13.20 -14.10 35.64
CA ASN A 34 13.86 -13.59 36.83
C ASN A 34 15.40 -13.65 36.67
N ILE A 35 16.10 -12.54 36.94
CA ILE A 35 17.56 -12.50 37.02
C ILE A 35 17.98 -13.29 38.26
N HIS A 36 18.61 -14.45 38.05
CA HIS A 36 19.43 -15.09 39.07
C HIS A 36 20.85 -15.26 38.52
N MET A 37 21.72 -14.38 38.99
CA MET A 37 23.15 -14.37 38.73
C MET A 37 23.79 -15.60 39.39
N LEU A 38 24.06 -16.65 38.60
CA LEU A 38 24.86 -17.79 39.03
C LEU A 38 26.24 -17.78 38.35
N ASN A 39 27.21 -17.58 39.22
CA ASN A 39 28.65 -17.68 39.14
C ASN A 39 29.16 -18.93 38.40
N TYR A 40 29.86 -18.75 37.27
CA TYR A 40 30.73 -19.78 36.66
C TYR A 40 31.99 -19.14 36.03
N PRO A 41 33.12 -19.85 36.04
CA PRO A 41 34.45 -19.24 35.98
C PRO A 41 34.86 -18.76 34.58
N LEU A 42 35.55 -17.62 34.61
CA LEU A 42 36.33 -17.00 33.55
C LEU A 42 37.33 -17.99 32.95
N LEU A 43 37.07 -18.46 31.73
CA LEU A 43 38.09 -19.08 30.86
C LEU A 43 38.61 -18.01 29.90
N THR A 44 39.71 -17.38 30.29
CA THR A 44 40.59 -16.64 29.38
C THR A 44 41.23 -17.62 28.41
N SER A 45 40.76 -17.66 27.17
CA SER A 45 41.47 -18.32 26.07
C SER A 45 41.70 -17.32 24.95
N THR A 46 42.90 -16.77 24.93
CA THR A 46 43.49 -16.02 23.83
C THR A 46 43.59 -16.90 22.59
N THR A 47 42.75 -16.64 21.59
CA THR A 47 43.08 -16.94 20.19
C THR A 47 42.78 -15.71 19.32
N ARG A 48 43.84 -15.19 18.70
CA ARG A 48 43.77 -14.17 17.66
C ARG A 48 42.95 -14.72 16.49
N CYS A 49 41.72 -14.26 16.33
CA CYS A 49 40.99 -14.39 15.06
C CYS A 49 41.06 -13.05 14.32
N LYS A 50 42.18 -12.80 13.63
CA LYS A 50 42.22 -11.79 12.55
C LYS A 50 41.44 -12.35 11.36
N LEU A 51 40.11 -12.24 11.39
CA LEU A 51 39.30 -12.39 10.20
C LEU A 51 38.69 -11.02 9.87
N HIS A 52 39.52 -10.14 9.33
CA HIS A 52 39.02 -9.01 8.54
C HIS A 52 38.39 -9.61 7.28
N ARG A 53 37.13 -10.08 7.41
CA ARG A 53 36.29 -10.33 6.26
C ARG A 53 36.07 -8.96 5.64
N LYS A 54 36.91 -8.63 4.65
CA LYS A 54 36.82 -7.42 3.83
C LYS A 54 35.47 -7.52 3.10
N LEU A 55 34.40 -7.08 3.75
CA LEU A 55 33.11 -6.90 3.12
C LEU A 55 33.35 -5.85 2.05
N LYS A 56 33.36 -6.29 0.80
CA LYS A 56 33.27 -5.38 -0.34
C LYS A 56 31.96 -4.62 -0.15
N PRO A 57 31.96 -3.28 -0.12
CA PRO A 57 30.70 -2.56 -0.17
C PRO A 57 30.03 -2.97 -1.47
N LEU A 58 28.86 -3.61 -1.36
CA LEU A 58 27.97 -3.79 -2.50
C LEU A 58 27.51 -2.37 -2.85
N SER A 59 28.22 -1.75 -3.80
CA SER A 59 27.77 -0.51 -4.42
C SER A 59 26.59 -0.89 -5.30
N ALA A 60 25.42 -1.03 -4.67
CA ALA A 60 24.15 -1.07 -5.36
C ALA A 60 23.85 0.36 -5.81
N SER A 61 24.57 0.83 -6.85
CA SER A 61 24.06 1.99 -7.59
C SER A 61 22.86 1.47 -8.37
N LEU A 62 21.66 1.62 -7.79
CA LEU A 62 20.45 1.70 -8.58
C LEU A 62 20.74 2.73 -9.67
N SER A 63 20.57 2.35 -10.94
CA SER A 63 20.74 3.27 -12.06
C SER A 63 19.71 4.39 -11.91
N VAL A 64 20.07 5.42 -11.15
CA VAL A 64 19.29 6.65 -11.05
C VAL A 64 19.55 7.37 -12.35
N GLU A 65 18.60 7.29 -13.28
CA GLU A 65 18.76 8.09 -14.49
C GLU A 65 18.73 9.58 -14.14
N PRO A 66 19.33 10.43 -14.99
CA PRO A 66 19.50 11.84 -14.71
C PRO A 66 18.17 12.51 -14.36
N PRO A 67 18.15 13.46 -13.41
CA PRO A 67 16.97 14.28 -13.17
C PRO A 67 16.54 15.02 -14.44
N LEU A 68 15.23 15.10 -14.68
CA LEU A 68 14.65 15.89 -15.77
C LEU A 68 14.20 17.25 -15.25
N ASP A 69 14.25 18.25 -16.13
CA ASP A 69 13.73 19.59 -15.86
C ASP A 69 12.18 19.59 -15.84
N LEU A 70 11.59 20.51 -15.06
CA LEU A 70 10.13 20.63 -14.94
C LEU A 70 9.51 21.32 -16.17
N THR A 71 9.28 20.54 -17.23
CA THR A 71 8.52 20.95 -18.41
C THR A 71 7.37 19.98 -18.67
N GLU A 72 6.31 20.45 -19.32
CA GLU A 72 5.13 19.63 -19.61
C GLU A 72 5.48 18.37 -20.41
N ASP A 73 6.35 18.51 -21.42
CA ASP A 73 6.80 17.40 -22.25
C ASP A 73 7.62 16.38 -21.46
N ASN A 74 8.49 16.84 -20.56
CA ASN A 74 9.26 15.95 -19.68
C ASN A 74 8.36 15.19 -18.70
N VAL A 75 7.33 15.85 -18.15
CA VAL A 75 6.36 15.19 -17.27
C VAL A 75 5.57 14.14 -18.04
N ARG A 76 5.12 14.44 -19.27
CA ARG A 76 4.47 13.47 -20.15
C ARG A 76 5.37 12.27 -20.43
N GLN A 77 6.65 12.51 -20.72
CA GLN A 77 7.63 11.45 -20.93
C GLN A 77 7.83 10.61 -19.67
N ALA A 78 7.99 11.24 -18.50
CA ALA A 78 8.12 10.55 -17.24
C ALA A 78 6.89 9.69 -16.90
N LEU A 79 5.69 10.14 -17.26
CA LEU A 79 4.47 9.33 -17.11
C LEU A 79 4.46 8.11 -18.04
N VAL A 80 5.02 8.22 -19.25
CA VAL A 80 5.17 7.08 -20.17
C VAL A 80 6.18 6.09 -19.61
N ASP A 81 7.34 6.58 -19.15
CA ASP A 81 8.37 5.75 -18.53
C ASP A 81 7.84 5.04 -17.28
N ALA A 82 7.05 5.76 -16.46
CA ALA A 82 6.42 5.23 -15.27
C ALA A 82 5.52 4.03 -15.57
N ARG A 83 4.86 3.97 -16.73
CA ARG A 83 4.03 2.82 -17.12
C ARG A 83 4.88 1.56 -17.36
N GLY A 84 6.09 1.73 -17.88
CA GLY A 84 7.05 0.64 -18.06
C GLY A 84 7.65 0.17 -16.73
N GLU A 85 8.11 1.12 -15.91
CA GLU A 85 8.77 0.84 -14.62
C GLU A 85 7.78 0.30 -13.58
N LEU A 86 6.57 0.85 -13.55
CA LEU A 86 5.48 0.41 -12.67
C LEU A 86 4.59 -0.63 -13.37
N GLY A 87 5.18 -1.53 -14.17
CA GLY A 87 4.44 -2.56 -14.91
C GLY A 87 3.54 -3.43 -14.03
N GLN A 88 3.86 -3.58 -12.74
CA GLN A 88 3.00 -4.25 -11.75
C GLN A 88 1.62 -3.59 -11.57
N ILE A 89 1.52 -2.29 -11.84
CA ILE A 89 0.30 -1.48 -11.68
C ILE A 89 -0.47 -1.41 -13.00
N PHE A 90 0.24 -1.38 -14.14
CA PHE A 90 -0.31 -1.12 -15.47
C PHE A 90 -0.34 -2.36 -16.37
N ASP A 91 -0.21 -3.57 -15.82
CA ASP A 91 -0.16 -4.80 -16.62
C ASP A 91 -1.43 -5.01 -17.45
N THR A 92 -1.29 -4.93 -18.77
CA THR A 92 -2.38 -5.09 -19.74
C THR A 92 -2.77 -6.56 -19.94
N SER A 93 -1.90 -7.51 -19.56
CA SER A 93 -2.11 -8.95 -19.74
C SER A 93 -3.29 -9.49 -18.92
N VAL A 94 -3.57 -8.85 -17.79
CA VAL A 94 -4.70 -9.17 -16.89
C VAL A 94 -5.98 -8.40 -17.26
N GLY A 95 -6.02 -7.72 -18.40
CA GLY A 95 -7.18 -6.97 -18.86
C GLY A 95 -7.37 -5.62 -18.16
N MET A 96 -6.31 -5.07 -17.54
CA MET A 96 -6.36 -3.72 -16.98
C MET A 96 -6.08 -2.70 -18.09
N THR A 97 -6.92 -1.67 -18.14
CA THR A 97 -6.86 -0.58 -19.13
C THR A 97 -6.64 0.76 -18.45
N GLY A 98 -5.95 0.76 -17.31
CA GLY A 98 -5.64 1.97 -16.56
C GLY A 98 -4.74 2.90 -17.36
N VAL A 99 -5.20 4.14 -17.61
CA VAL A 99 -4.45 5.18 -18.33
C VAL A 99 -4.25 6.38 -17.41
N VAL A 100 -3.06 6.95 -17.45
CA VAL A 100 -2.70 8.18 -16.71
C VAL A 100 -2.38 9.27 -17.71
N GLU A 101 -3.08 10.39 -17.64
CA GLU A 101 -2.84 11.53 -18.51
C GLU A 101 -2.51 12.77 -17.68
N LEU A 102 -1.60 13.59 -18.17
CA LEU A 102 -1.35 14.92 -17.62
C LEU A 102 -2.52 15.83 -18.01
N VAL A 103 -3.06 16.55 -17.05
CA VAL A 103 -4.15 17.52 -17.27
C VAL A 103 -3.60 18.94 -17.25
N GLU A 104 -2.84 19.27 -16.21
CA GLU A 104 -2.33 20.62 -16.00
C GLU A 104 -1.01 20.58 -15.24
N LEU A 105 -0.16 21.56 -15.53
CA LEU A 105 1.09 21.82 -14.81
C LEU A 105 1.06 23.28 -14.36
N ASP A 106 0.94 23.48 -13.05
CA ASP A 106 0.92 24.81 -12.42
C ASP A 106 2.11 24.96 -11.46
N GLY A 107 3.18 25.62 -11.94
CA GLY A 107 4.42 25.73 -11.18
C GLY A 107 4.93 24.35 -10.73
N PRO A 108 5.23 24.14 -9.44
CA PRO A 108 5.71 22.85 -8.91
C PRO A 108 4.61 21.80 -8.66
N TYR A 109 3.36 22.10 -9.03
CA TYR A 109 2.20 21.25 -8.84
C TYR A 109 1.80 20.59 -10.17
N VAL A 110 1.60 19.27 -10.14
CA VAL A 110 1.21 18.49 -11.31
C VAL A 110 -0.17 17.89 -11.09
N THR A 111 -1.11 18.20 -11.97
CA THR A 111 -2.47 17.65 -11.95
C THR A 111 -2.60 16.55 -12.99
N ILE A 112 -2.90 15.34 -12.54
CA ILE A 112 -3.08 14.17 -13.41
C ILE A 112 -4.54 13.69 -13.41
N SER A 113 -4.93 12.99 -14.46
CA SER A 113 -6.19 12.24 -14.52
C SER A 113 -5.91 10.75 -14.57
N LEU A 114 -6.66 9.99 -13.78
CA LEU A 114 -6.64 8.53 -13.79
C LEU A 114 -7.91 8.04 -14.50
N LYS A 115 -7.74 7.25 -15.57
CA LYS A 115 -8.84 6.68 -16.35
C LYS A 115 -8.74 5.16 -16.38
N GLY A 116 -9.87 4.48 -16.55
CA GLY A 116 -9.93 3.03 -16.66
C GLY A 116 -9.76 2.30 -15.32
N ARG A 117 -9.42 1.02 -15.42
CA ARG A 117 -9.39 0.08 -14.28
C ARG A 117 -7.97 -0.24 -13.86
N PHE A 118 -7.75 -0.14 -12.55
CA PHE A 118 -6.52 -0.53 -11.88
C PHE A 118 -6.81 -1.70 -10.95
N TRP A 119 -5.87 -2.64 -10.85
CA TRP A 119 -5.95 -3.74 -9.89
C TRP A 119 -5.73 -3.27 -8.45
N HIS A 120 -4.96 -2.18 -8.29
CA HIS A 120 -4.72 -1.54 -7.01
C HIS A 120 -5.72 -0.40 -6.76
N LYS A 121 -5.88 -0.04 -5.48
CA LYS A 121 -6.58 1.19 -5.09
C LYS A 121 -5.96 2.39 -5.80
N ARG A 122 -6.79 3.29 -6.33
CA ARG A 122 -6.29 4.47 -7.07
C ARG A 122 -5.46 5.42 -6.23
N SER A 123 -5.71 5.49 -4.92
CA SER A 123 -4.84 6.21 -3.98
C SER A 123 -3.42 5.65 -3.95
N THR A 124 -3.26 4.33 -4.00
CA THR A 124 -1.94 3.68 -4.10
C THR A 124 -1.29 3.95 -5.44
N VAL A 125 -2.07 3.97 -6.53
CA VAL A 125 -1.56 4.30 -7.88
C VAL A 125 -1.02 5.72 -7.92
N LEU A 126 -1.79 6.70 -7.42
CA LEU A 126 -1.33 8.08 -7.28
C LEU A 126 -0.05 8.15 -6.44
N ALA A 127 0.00 7.52 -5.28
CA ALA A 127 1.17 7.59 -4.41
C ALA A 127 2.44 7.04 -5.08
N ARG A 128 2.31 5.97 -5.88
CA ARG A 128 3.42 5.37 -6.63
C ARG A 128 3.88 6.28 -7.77
N LEU A 129 2.94 6.85 -8.52
CA LEU A 129 3.24 7.82 -9.58
C LEU A 129 3.87 9.09 -9.02
N ALA A 130 3.32 9.64 -7.94
CA ALA A 130 3.86 10.82 -7.27
C ALA A 130 5.29 10.57 -6.78
N ASN A 131 5.55 9.40 -6.19
CA ASN A 131 6.91 9.03 -5.79
C ASN A 131 7.84 8.88 -7.00
N TYR A 132 7.38 8.27 -8.09
CA TYR A 132 8.17 8.14 -9.32
C TYR A 132 8.50 9.51 -9.93
N LEU A 133 7.50 10.38 -10.08
CA LEU A 133 7.69 11.73 -10.62
C LEU A 133 8.66 12.56 -9.77
N LYS A 134 8.57 12.50 -8.43
CA LYS A 134 9.50 13.19 -7.53
C LYS A 134 10.94 12.66 -7.62
N GLN A 135 11.12 11.37 -7.92
CA GLN A 135 12.43 10.78 -8.14
C GLN A 135 13.06 11.23 -9.47
N ARG A 136 12.23 11.45 -10.50
CA ARG A 136 12.65 11.85 -11.84
C ARG A 136 12.82 13.35 -11.98
N ILE A 137 11.94 14.12 -11.36
CA ILE A 137 11.88 15.59 -11.43
C ILE A 137 11.79 16.10 -9.98
N PRO A 138 12.94 16.36 -9.32
CA PRO A 138 12.97 16.76 -7.91
C PRO A 138 12.38 18.15 -7.65
N GLU A 139 12.09 18.93 -8.70
CA GLU A 139 11.40 20.21 -8.62
C GLU A 139 9.89 20.08 -8.30
N ILE A 140 9.29 18.91 -8.54
CA ILE A 140 7.88 18.67 -8.23
C ILE A 140 7.69 18.58 -6.71
N LEU A 141 6.80 19.40 -6.16
CA LEU A 141 6.45 19.36 -4.74
C LEU A 141 5.28 18.41 -4.48
N GLU A 142 4.21 18.54 -5.26
CA GLU A 142 2.95 17.83 -5.04
C GLU A 142 2.33 17.37 -6.37
N VAL A 143 1.65 16.22 -6.33
CA VAL A 143 0.97 15.62 -7.47
C VAL A 143 -0.45 15.31 -7.03
N ASP A 144 -1.41 16.00 -7.65
CA ASP A 144 -2.83 15.90 -7.34
C ASP A 144 -3.62 15.33 -8.52
N ILE A 145 -4.87 15.00 -8.25
CA ILE A 145 -5.82 14.54 -9.27
C ILE A 145 -6.82 15.64 -9.58
N GLU A 146 -7.14 15.78 -10.86
CA GLU A 146 -8.13 16.75 -11.36
C GLU A 146 -9.48 16.66 -10.62
N ASN A 147 -9.96 15.44 -10.39
CA ASN A 147 -11.24 15.19 -9.74
C ASN A 147 -11.07 14.19 -8.58
N GLU A 148 -11.20 14.64 -7.34
CA GLU A 148 -11.09 13.78 -6.14
C GLU A 148 -12.00 12.54 -6.19
N LYS A 149 -13.14 12.63 -6.88
CA LYS A 149 -14.07 11.51 -7.09
C LYS A 149 -13.47 10.38 -7.92
N GLN A 150 -12.45 10.64 -8.73
CA GLN A 150 -11.70 9.59 -9.43
C GLN A 150 -10.98 8.67 -8.45
N LEU A 151 -10.69 9.12 -7.23
CA LEU A 151 -10.04 8.28 -6.21
C LEU A 151 -10.97 7.22 -5.62
N ASP A 152 -12.29 7.33 -5.82
CA ASP A 152 -13.26 6.34 -5.39
C ASP A 152 -13.26 5.14 -6.36
N ASP A 153 -12.94 3.96 -5.85
CA ASP A 153 -12.86 2.68 -6.59
C ASP A 153 -14.26 2.12 -6.96
N SER A 154 -15.32 2.91 -6.82
CA SER A 154 -16.68 2.52 -7.19
C SER A 154 -16.85 2.33 -8.71
N PRO A 155 -17.66 1.35 -9.15
CA PRO A 155 -17.83 1.03 -10.56
C PRO A 155 -18.38 2.14 -11.46
N ALA A 156 -18.99 3.16 -10.86
CA ALA A 156 -19.48 4.34 -11.56
C ALA A 156 -18.37 5.30 -12.03
N ASN A 157 -17.14 5.17 -11.51
CA ASN A 157 -16.02 6.08 -11.77
C ASN A 157 -14.89 5.45 -12.61
N PHE A 158 -15.13 4.30 -13.26
CA PHE A 158 -14.15 3.62 -14.12
C PHE A 158 -14.19 4.10 -15.57
#